data_AF-X1HQL5-F1
#
_entry.id   AF-X1HQL5-F1
#
_cell.length_a   1.000
_cell.length_b   1.000
_cell.length_c   1.000
_cell.angle_alpha   90.00
_cell.angle_beta   90.00
_cell.angle_gamma   90.00
#
_symmetry.space_group_name_H-M   'P 1'
#
loop_
_entity.id
_entity.type
_entity.pdbx_description
1 polymer ?
#
loop_
_entity_poly.entity_id
_entity_poly.type
_entity_poly.pdbx_seq_one_letter_code
_entity_poly.pdbx_strand_id
1 'polypeptide(L)' 'MTPGRYRHFKGGEYEVVLVAKDVETEQPVVVYQALY' A
#
# COMPACT_ATOMS: atom_id res chain seq x y z
N MET A 1 -6.64 2.41 6.78
CA MET A 1 -5.44 3.11 6.25
C MET A 1 -5.91 4.27 5.40
N THR A 2 -5.21 5.39 5.45
CA THR A 2 -5.53 6.58 4.64
C THR A 2 -4.68 6.54 3.37
N PRO A 3 -5.23 6.73 2.18
CA PRO A 3 -4.42 6.91 0.98
C PRO A 3 -3.44 8.09 1.12
N GLY A 4 -2.28 7.99 0.48
CA GLY A 4 -1.25 9.02 0.50
C GLY A 4 0.16 8.48 0.68
N ARG A 5 1.12 9.38 0.95
CA ARG A 5 2.54 9.03 1.03
C ARG A 5 2.93 8.50 2.39
N TYR A 6 3.74 7.45 2.35
CA TYR A 6 4.30 6.78 3.52
C TYR A 6 5.79 6.51 3.29
N ARG A 7 6.55 6.46 4.39
CA ARG A 7 7.95 6.10 4.38
C ARG A 7 8.12 4.66 4.86
N HIS A 8 8.80 3.84 4.07
CA HIS A 8 9.09 2.47 4.47
C HIS A 8 10.13 2.46 5.60
N PHE A 9 10.00 1.51 6.52
CA PHE A 9 10.89 1.44 7.67
C PHE A 9 12.36 1.22 7.27
N LYS A 10 12.60 0.60 6.12
CA LYS A 10 13.93 0.43 5.51
C LYS A 10 14.40 1.63 4.67
N GLY A 11 13.67 2.74 4.69
CA GLY A 11 13.87 3.85 3.76
C GLY A 11 13.11 3.67 2.44
N GLY A 12 13.00 4.75 1.67
CA GLY A 12 12.18 4.83 0.46
C GLY A 12 10.74 5.33 0.74
N GLU A 13 10.18 6.05 -0.23
CA GLU A 13 8.79 6.51 -0.19
C GLU A 13 7.90 5.61 -1.04
N TYR A 14 6.67 5.41 -0.58
CA TYR A 14 5.61 4.78 -1.34
C TYR A 14 4.30 5.54 -1.16
N GLU A 15 3.45 5.46 -2.17
CA GLU A 15 2.09 5.99 -2.12
C GLU A 15 1.11 4.83 -1.95
N VAL A 16 0.33 4.86 -0.88
CA VAL A 16 -0.82 3.98 -0.70
C VAL A 16 -1.96 4.55 -1.54
N VAL A 17 -2.41 3.76 -2.52
CA VAL A 17 -3.49 4.15 -3.44
C VAL A 17 -4.84 3.82 -2.81
N LEU A 18 -5.00 2.58 -2.35
CA LEU A 18 -6.25 2.06 -1.76
C LEU A 18 -6.02 0.78 -0.96
N VAL A 19 -7.07 0.34 -0.26
CA VAL A 19 -7.19 -1.02 0.29
C VAL A 19 -8.15 -1.81 -0.59
N ALA A 20 -7.72 -2.97 -1.08
CA ALA A 20 -8.51 -3.89 -1.89
C ALA A 20 -8.84 -5.17 -1.12
N LYS A 21 -9.79 -5.95 -1.64
CA LYS A 21 -10.04 -7.33 -1.19
C LYS A 21 -9.33 -8.28 -2.15
N ASP A 22 -8.46 -9.12 -1.62
CA ASP A 22 -7.82 -10.19 -2.39
C ASP A 22 -8.85 -11.26 -2.73
N VAL A 23 -8.90 -11.71 -3.99
CA VAL A 23 -9.93 -12.64 -4.46
C VAL A 23 -9.67 -14.10 -4.08
N GLU A 24 -8.42 -14.46 -3.83
CA GLU A 24 -8.03 -15.83 -3.48
C GLU A 24 -8.23 -16.10 -1.98
N THR A 25 -7.94 -15.09 -1.15
CA THR A 25 -7.89 -15.22 0.31
C THR A 25 -8.99 -14.45 1.01
N GLU A 26 -9.72 -13.58 0.31
CA GLU A 26 -10.71 -12.65 0.84
C GLU A 26 -10.17 -11.62 1.85
N GLN A 27 -8.84 -11.51 1.99
CA GLN A 27 -8.21 -10.65 2.98
C GLN A 27 -8.04 -9.21 2.45
N PRO A 28 -8.05 -8.20 3.34
CA PRO A 28 -7.72 -6.83 2.96
C PRO A 28 -6.23 -6.70 2.65
N VAL A 29 -5.91 -6.15 1.49
CA VAL A 29 -4.54 -5.89 1.04
C VAL A 29 -4.33 -4.42 0.70
N VAL A 30 -3.11 -3.92 0.87
CA VAL A 30 -2.74 -2.54 0.54
C VAL A 30 -2.17 -2.50 -0.86
N VAL A 31 -2.77 -1.70 -1.74
CA VAL A 31 -2.24 -1.44 -3.08
C VAL A 31 -1.38 -0.17 -3.01
N TYR A 32 -0.11 -0.28 -3.40
CA TYR A 32 0.85 0.83 -3.31
C TYR A 32 1.74 0.95 -4.55
N GLN A 33 2.27 2.15 -4.77
CA GLN A 33 3.29 2.46 -5.78
C GLN A 33 4.58 2.91 -5.09
N ALA A 34 5.72 2.34 -5.49
CA ALA A 34 7.03 2.82 -5.05
C ALA A 34 7.43 4.09 -5.83
N LEU A 35 7.98 5.09 -5.14
CA LEU A 35 8.31 6.42 -5.70
C LEU A 35 9.83 6.63 -5.88
N TYR A 36 10.57 5.55 -6.16
CA TYR A 36 12.04 5.55 -6.26
C TYR A 36 12.59 6.56 -7.27
#